data_AF-A0A2S8PKV9-F1
#
_entry.id   AF-A0A2S8PKV9-F1
#
_cell.length_a   1.000
_cell.length_b   1.000
_cell.length_c   1.000
_cell.angle_alpha   90.00
_cell.angle_beta   90.00
_cell.angle_gamma   90.00
#
_symmetry.space_group_name_H-M   'P 1'
#
loop_
_entity.id
_entity.type
_entity.pdbx_description
1 polymer ?
#
loop_
_entity_poly.entity_id
_entity_poly.type
_entity_poly.pdbx_seq_one_letter_code
_entity_poly.pdbx_strand_id
1 'polypeptide(L)'
;MTSLGEYPMMHIPGGDVALRDDRVKRSWNVELDAFFMAHVPVTNAFYDDVLQHKTRTHERSKSPVTGVSWYEAVSFCNTLSRQVG
;
A
#
# COMPACT_ATOMS: atom_id res chain seq x y z
N MET A 1 10.71 14.64 8.50
CA MET A 1 11.14 13.26 8.21
C MET A 1 10.13 12.36 8.87
N THR A 2 9.16 11.85 8.11
CA THR A 2 8.32 10.75 8.59
C THR A 2 9.22 9.53 8.61
N SER A 3 9.33 8.85 9.74
CA SER A 3 10.08 7.60 9.83
C SER A 3 9.56 6.63 8.77
N LEU A 4 10.45 5.86 8.12
CA LEU A 4 10.09 4.85 7.11
C LEU A 4 9.05 3.82 7.65
N GLY A 5 8.92 3.68 8.97
CA GLY A 5 7.95 2.82 9.65
C GLY A 5 6.61 3.48 10.04
N GLU A 6 6.38 4.76 9.71
CA GLU A 6 5.20 5.53 10.14
C GLU A 6 4.25 5.87 8.98
N TYR A 7 4.25 5.06 7.92
CA TYR A 7 3.15 5.13 6.97
C TYR A 7 1.83 4.85 7.70
N PRO A 8 0.71 5.54 7.42
CA PRO A 8 -0.46 5.53 8.28
C PRO A 8 -1.28 4.23 8.13
N MET A 9 -0.70 3.15 8.63
CA MET A 9 -1.25 1.80 8.71
C MET A 9 -2.32 1.77 9.79
N MET A 10 -3.50 1.30 9.44
CA MET A 10 -4.63 1.13 10.35
C MET A 10 -4.85 -0.35 10.60
N HIS A 11 -5.12 -0.71 11.86
CA HIS A 11 -5.53 -2.06 12.23
C HIS A 11 -6.94 -2.33 11.71
N ILE A 12 -7.09 -3.38 10.92
CA ILE A 12 -8.36 -3.92 10.45
C ILE A 12 -8.61 -5.23 11.21
N PRO A 13 -9.70 -5.31 12.01
CA PRO A 13 -10.02 -6.53 12.73
C PRO A 13 -10.35 -7.66 11.75
N GLY A 14 -10.03 -8.89 12.14
CA GLY A 14 -10.45 -10.09 11.42
C GLY A 14 -11.95 -10.32 11.50
N GLY A 15 -12.46 -11.15 10.61
CA GLY A 15 -13.87 -11.55 10.56
C GLY A 15 -14.32 -12.00 9.17
N ASP A 16 -15.62 -12.25 9.05
CA ASP A 16 -16.26 -12.64 7.80
C ASP A 16 -16.61 -11.42 6.93
N VAL A 17 -16.07 -11.40 5.71
CA VAL A 17 -16.35 -10.36 4.70
C VAL A 17 -17.22 -10.94 3.59
N ALA A 18 -18.38 -10.31 3.35
CA ALA A 18 -19.24 -10.63 2.22
C ALA A 18 -18.75 -9.90 0.95
N LEU A 19 -18.31 -10.67 -0.05
CA LEU A 19 -17.86 -10.16 -1.34
C LEU A 19 -18.94 -10.30 -2.41
N ARG A 20 -18.97 -9.34 -3.33
CA ARG A 20 -19.89 -9.32 -4.47
C ARG A 20 -19.16 -8.89 -5.74
N ASP A 21 -19.22 -9.72 -6.78
CA ASP A 21 -18.77 -9.35 -8.12
C ASP A 21 -19.97 -9.28 -9.07
N ASP A 22 -20.37 -8.06 -9.42
CA ASP A 22 -21.52 -7.80 -10.28
C ASP A 22 -21.28 -8.19 -11.74
N ARG A 23 -20.02 -8.22 -12.19
CA ARG A 23 -19.69 -8.55 -13.58
C ARG A 23 -19.97 -10.02 -13.86
N VAL A 24 -19.78 -10.88 -12.86
CA VAL A 24 -20.05 -12.33 -12.93
C VAL A 24 -21.24 -12.78 -12.07
N LYS A 25 -21.99 -11.83 -11.48
CA LYS A 25 -23.15 -12.07 -10.61
C LYS A 25 -22.90 -13.09 -9.50
N ARG A 26 -21.75 -12.99 -8.84
CA ARG A 26 -21.35 -13.92 -7.77
C ARG A 26 -21.28 -13.19 -6.44
N SER A 27 -21.69 -13.88 -5.37
CA SER A 27 -21.46 -13.45 -3.99
C SER A 27 -20.95 -14.63 -3.16
N TRP A 28 -20.04 -14.34 -2.23
CA TRP A 28 -19.46 -15.35 -1.33
C TRP A 28 -18.89 -14.66 -0.09
N ASN A 29 -18.73 -15.40 1.00
CA ASN A 29 -18.07 -14.93 2.21
C ASN A 29 -16.62 -15.42 2.24
N VAL A 30 -15.74 -14.62 2.83
CA VAL A 30 -14.34 -14.97 3.10
C VAL A 30 -14.04 -14.60 4.55
N GLU A 31 -13.49 -15.54 5.29
CA GLU A 31 -12.90 -15.30 6.61
C GLU A 31 -11.50 -14.68 6.42
N LEU A 32 -11.24 -13.56 7.08
CA LEU A 32 -9.95 -12.89 7.08
C LEU A 32 -9.41 -12.79 8.51
N ASP A 33 -8.13 -13.09 8.68
CA ASP A 33 -7.40 -12.74 9.90
C ASP A 33 -7.28 -11.21 10.04
N ALA A 34 -6.97 -10.73 11.25
CA ALA A 34 -6.67 -9.32 11.46
C ALA A 34 -5.38 -8.91 10.73
N PHE A 35 -5.38 -7.72 10.13
CA PHE A 35 -4.22 -7.19 9.39
C PHE A 35 -4.13 -5.67 9.50
N PHE A 36 -3.00 -5.12 9.07
CA PHE A 36 -2.83 -3.67 8.92
C PHE A 36 -2.91 -3.26 7.45
N MET A 37 -3.58 -2.14 7.17
CA MET A 37 -3.64 -1.56 5.84
C MET A 37 -3.54 -0.03 5.91
N ALA A 38 -2.76 0.56 5.00
CA ALA A 38 -2.69 2.01 4.90
C ALA A 38 -4.05 2.58 4.48
N HIS A 39 -4.52 3.63 5.16
CA HIS A 39 -5.77 4.30 4.79
C HIS A 39 -5.63 5.31 3.65
N VAL A 40 -4.39 5.53 3.17
CA VAL A 40 -4.07 6.32 1.98
C VAL A 40 -3.16 5.54 1.03
N PRO A 41 -3.26 5.72 -0.30
CA PRO A 41 -2.34 5.12 -1.26
C PRO A 41 -0.89 5.56 -1.01
N VAL A 42 0.10 4.75 -1.39
CA VAL A 42 1.54 5.10 -1.34
C VAL A 42 1.77 6.43 -2.08
N THR A 43 2.38 7.40 -1.40
CA THR A 43 2.68 8.73 -1.97
C THR A 43 4.00 8.75 -2.73
N ASN A 44 4.20 9.75 -3.59
CA ASN A 44 5.49 9.94 -4.29
C ASN A 44 6.66 10.04 -3.30
N ALA A 45 6.51 10.79 -2.20
CA ALA A 45 7.59 10.91 -1.22
C ALA A 45 7.90 9.60 -0.51
N PHE A 46 6.88 8.83 -0.10
CA PHE A 46 7.13 7.56 0.57
C PHE A 46 7.77 6.53 -0.37
N TYR A 47 7.34 6.50 -1.63
CA TYR A 47 7.94 5.66 -2.67
C TYR A 47 9.43 5.97 -2.88
N ASP A 48 9.76 7.26 -3.01
CA ASP A 48 11.13 7.72 -3.23
C ASP A 48 12.02 7.49 -2.00
N ASP A 49 11.49 7.67 -0.79
CA ASP A 49 12.19 7.42 0.47
C ASP A 49 12.58 5.92 0.60
N VAL A 50 11.66 5.01 0.30
CA VAL A 50 11.91 3.55 0.38
C VAL A 50 12.89 3.08 -0.68
N LEU A 51 12.72 3.49 -1.93
CA LEU A 51 13.58 3.01 -3.03
C LEU A 51 14.86 3.84 -3.22
N GLN A 52 15.05 4.90 -2.43
CA GLN A 52 16.16 5.85 -2.55
C GLN A 52 16.27 6.49 -3.95
N HIS A 53 15.15 6.54 -4.69
CA HIS A 53 15.07 7.16 -6.01
C HIS A 53 14.69 8.63 -5.88
N LYS A 54 15.67 9.53 -5.97
CA LYS A 54 15.43 10.99 -5.92
C LYS A 54 15.08 11.59 -7.28
N THR A 55 14.14 10.99 -8.02
CA THR A 55 13.86 11.42 -9.41
C THR A 55 12.52 12.13 -9.59
N ARG A 56 11.59 12.06 -8.61
CA ARG A 56 10.27 12.68 -8.74
C ARG A 56 10.27 14.07 -8.08
N THR A 57 9.63 15.03 -8.72
CA THR A 57 9.62 16.43 -8.26
C THR A 57 8.84 16.58 -6.95
N HIS A 58 9.42 17.32 -6.00
CA HIS A 58 8.86 17.52 -4.65
C HIS A 58 7.47 18.18 -4.64
N GLU A 59 7.05 18.86 -5.71
CA GLU A 59 5.73 19.52 -5.80
C GLU A 59 4.53 18.56 -5.63
N ARG A 60 4.71 17.25 -5.91
CA ARG A 60 3.67 16.23 -5.75
C ARG A 60 3.99 15.18 -4.69
N SER A 61 4.83 15.54 -3.72
CA SER A 61 5.31 14.67 -2.63
C SER A 61 4.18 13.89 -1.94
N LYS A 62 3.05 14.54 -1.62
CA LYS A 62 1.90 13.91 -0.92
C LYS A 62 0.86 13.27 -1.84
N SER A 63 0.97 13.43 -3.15
CA SER A 63 0.05 12.78 -4.09
C SER A 63 0.37 11.29 -4.21
N PRO A 64 -0.61 10.43 -4.55
CA PRO A 64 -0.35 9.03 -4.86
C PRO A 64 0.73 8.89 -5.93
N VAL A 65 1.60 7.89 -5.77
CA VAL A 65 2.52 7.49 -6.81
C VAL A 65 1.75 6.85 -7.96
N THR A 66 2.05 7.25 -9.19
CA THR A 66 1.41 6.75 -10.41
C THR A 66 2.45 6.42 -11.46
N GLY A 67 2.05 5.71 -12.52
CA GLY A 67 2.97 5.23 -13.56
C GLY A 67 3.91 4.13 -13.05
N VAL A 68 3.48 3.38 -12.05
CA VAL A 68 4.22 2.27 -11.43
C VAL A 68 3.64 0.97 -11.97
N SER A 69 4.49 0.13 -12.54
CA SER A 69 4.13 -1.22 -12.97
C SER A 69 3.90 -2.14 -11.76
N TRP A 70 3.25 -3.28 -12.01
CA TRP A 70 2.99 -4.25 -10.95
C TRP A 70 4.30 -4.80 -10.33
N TYR A 71 5.34 -4.99 -11.16
CA TYR A 71 6.66 -5.43 -10.70
C TYR A 71 7.36 -4.39 -9.81
N GLU A 72 7.26 -3.11 -10.16
CA GLU A 72 7.79 -2.02 -9.34
C GLU A 72 7.06 -1.93 -8.00
N ALA A 73 5.73 -2.11 -7.99
CA ALA A 73 4.94 -2.13 -6.76
C ALA A 73 5.38 -3.27 -5.81
N VAL A 74 5.58 -4.49 -6.34
CA VAL A 74 6.12 -5.60 -5.53
C VAL A 74 7.55 -5.35 -5.07
N SER A 75 8.40 -4.78 -5.93
CA SER A 75 9.78 -4.42 -5.56
C SER A 75 9.82 -3.40 -4.41
N PHE A 76 8.92 -2.41 -4.45
CA PHE A 76 8.71 -1.46 -3.36
C PHE A 76 8.34 -2.18 -2.06
N CYS A 77 7.32 -3.05 -2.06
CA CYS A 77 6.89 -3.79 -0.87
C CYS A 77 8.02 -4.66 -0.28
N ASN A 78 8.75 -5.36 -1.14
CA ASN A 78 9.88 -6.20 -0.72
C ASN A 78 11.02 -5.37 -0.13
N THR A 79 11.27 -4.18 -0.69
CA THR A 79 12.30 -3.26 -0.18
C THR A 79 11.90 -2.67 1.16
N LEU A 80 10.64 -2.22 1.28
CA LEU A 80 10.09 -1.75 2.54
C LEU A 80 10.20 -2.82 3.63
N SER A 81 9.77 -4.05 3.34
CA SER A 81 9.86 -5.18 4.30
C SER A 81 11.31 -5.40 4.74
N ARG A 82 12.28 -5.43 3.82
CA ARG A 82 13.70 -5.54 4.21
C ARG A 82 14.20 -4.40 5.10
N GLN A 83 13.63 -3.20 4.99
CA GLN A 83 14.02 -2.04 5.79
C GLN A 83 13.38 -2.04 7.18
N VAL A 84 12.14 -2.54 7.31
CA VAL A 84 11.36 -2.46 8.56
C VAL A 84 11.19 -3.79 9.29
N GLY A 85 11.53 -4.93 8.65
CA GLY A 85 11.46 -6.29 9.20
C GLY A 85 10.26 -7.09 8.72
#